data_AF-A0A2T4J4H7-F1
#
_entry.id   AF-A0A2T4J4H7-F1
#
_cell.length_a   1.000
_cell.length_b   1.000
_cell.length_c   1.000
_cell.angle_alpha   90.00
_cell.angle_beta   90.00
_cell.angle_gamma   90.00
#
_symmetry.space_group_name_H-M   'P 1'
#
loop_
_entity.id
_entity.type
_entity.pdbx_description
1 polymer ?
#
loop_
_entity_poly.entity_id
_entity_poly.type
_entity_poly.pdbx_seq_one_letter_code
_entity_poly.pdbx_strand_id
1 'polypeptide(L)'
;MARQDRAPRDGGARSSIYDDITSRIIAELEAGRLPWVQPWGTASAKAPLALPRNAATQRQYSGINILILWGAVVQQGYPTQAWLTFRQALALGGNVRKGER
;
A
#
# COMPACT_ATOMS: atom_id res chain seq x y z
N MET A 1 -2.68 25.37 34.95
CA MET A 1 -2.91 25.43 33.49
C MET A 1 -1.58 25.23 32.78
N ALA A 2 -1.30 24.03 32.25
CA ALA A 2 -0.09 23.77 31.50
C ALA A 2 -0.42 23.80 30.00
N ARG A 3 0.09 24.81 29.29
CA ARG A 3 0.02 24.88 27.83
C ARG A 3 1.03 23.87 27.29
N GLN A 4 0.54 22.78 26.71
CA GLN A 4 1.38 21.84 25.97
C GLN A 4 1.74 22.50 24.63
N ASP A 5 3.00 22.84 24.45
CA ASP A 5 3.55 23.23 23.15
C ASP A 5 3.43 22.04 22.19
N ARG A 6 2.51 22.17 21.23
CA ARG A 6 2.31 21.18 20.17
C ARG A 6 3.41 21.37 19.15
N ALA A 7 4.36 20.44 19.08
CA ALA A 7 5.39 20.40 18.04
C ALA A 7 4.76 20.55 16.64
N PRO A 8 5.41 21.28 15.71
CA PRO A 8 4.91 21.47 14.36
C PRO A 8 4.81 20.10 13.69
N ARG A 9 3.63 19.79 13.16
CA ARG A 9 3.41 18.52 12.48
C ARG A 9 4.06 18.58 11.12
N ASP A 10 4.79 17.52 10.82
CA ASP A 10 5.46 17.19 9.57
C ASP A 10 4.49 17.23 8.36
N GLY A 11 4.18 18.45 7.91
CA GLY A 11 3.23 18.73 6.83
C GLY A 11 3.83 18.43 5.46
N GLY A 12 5.15 18.58 5.30
CA GLY A 12 5.87 18.35 4.05
C GLY A 12 6.05 16.87 3.70
N ALA A 13 6.25 15.99 4.68
CA ALA A 13 6.39 14.56 4.42
C ALA A 13 5.09 13.92 3.91
N ARG A 14 3.93 14.36 4.42
CA ARG A 14 2.62 13.87 3.94
C ARG A 14 2.30 14.38 2.55
N SER A 15 2.56 15.66 2.25
CA SER A 15 2.34 16.20 0.90
C SER A 15 3.19 15.43 -0.11
N SER A 16 4.47 15.19 0.19
CA SER A 16 5.37 14.41 -0.68
C SER A 16 4.81 13.02 -1.03
N ILE A 17 4.23 12.29 -0.07
CA ILE A 17 3.65 10.96 -0.35
C ILE A 17 2.46 11.07 -1.30
N TYR A 18 1.57 12.05 -1.10
CA TYR A 18 0.43 12.25 -1.99
C TYR A 18 0.89 12.68 -3.39
N ASP A 19 1.92 13.52 -3.47
CA ASP A 19 2.50 14.00 -4.71
C ASP A 19 3.17 12.85 -5.49
N ASP A 20 3.88 11.95 -4.79
CA ASP A 20 4.50 10.75 -5.39
C ASP A 20 3.45 9.79 -5.94
N ILE A 21 2.38 9.53 -5.17
CA ILE A 21 1.26 8.68 -5.60
C ILE A 21 0.59 9.31 -6.82
N THR A 22 0.34 10.61 -6.79
CA THR A 22 -0.30 11.34 -7.88
C THR A 22 0.55 11.30 -9.14
N SER A 23 1.84 11.57 -9.03
CA SER A 23 2.80 11.53 -10.15
C SER A 23 2.86 10.14 -10.77
N ARG A 24 2.81 9.09 -9.94
CA ARG A 24 2.76 7.70 -10.42
C ARG A 24 1.46 7.37 -11.16
N ILE A 25 0.32 7.87 -10.67
CA ILE A 25 -0.97 7.73 -11.35
C ILE A 25 -0.94 8.43 -12.70
N ILE A 26 -0.40 9.66 -12.75
CA ILE A 26 -0.25 10.42 -13.99
C ILE A 26 0.61 9.65 -14.99
N ALA A 27 1.77 9.12 -14.58
CA ALA A 27 2.65 8.35 -15.45
C ALA A 27 1.97 7.09 -16.04
N GLU A 28 1.15 6.38 -15.25
CA GLU A 28 0.37 5.24 -15.76
C GLU A 28 -0.69 5.68 -16.77
N LEU A 29 -1.37 6.81 -16.51
CA LEU A 29 -2.35 7.39 -17.42
C LEU A 29 -1.72 7.86 -18.74
N GLU A 30 -0.56 8.51 -18.69
CA GLU A 30 0.22 8.92 -19.87
C GLU A 30 0.67 7.72 -20.69
N ALA A 31 0.98 6.60 -20.04
CA ALA A 31 1.27 5.33 -20.69
C ALA A 31 0.02 4.61 -21.25
N GLY A 32 -1.15 5.27 -21.24
CA GLY A 32 -2.42 4.75 -21.75
C GLY A 32 -3.06 3.68 -20.86
N ARG A 33 -2.55 3.49 -19.64
CA ARG A 33 -3.07 2.50 -18.69
C ARG A 33 -3.92 3.20 -17.64
N LEU A 34 -5.21 2.88 -17.60
CA LEU A 34 -6.09 3.33 -16.53
C LEU A 34 -5.82 2.46 -15.29
N PRO A 35 -5.24 2.99 -14.19
CA PRO A 35 -4.86 2.17 -13.05
C PRO A 35 -6.08 1.54 -12.37
N TRP A 36 -7.25 2.19 -12.35
CA TRP A 36 -8.48 1.59 -11.84
C TRP A 36 -9.20 0.66 -12.83
N VAL A 37 -8.70 0.51 -14.07
CA VAL A 37 -9.27 -0.37 -15.12
C VAL A 37 -8.24 -1.40 -15.60
N GLN A 38 -7.25 -1.77 -14.77
CA GLN A 38 -6.42 -2.92 -15.11
C GLN A 38 -7.19 -4.23 -14.92
N PRO A 39 -7.01 -5.23 -15.81
CA PRO A 39 -7.49 -6.59 -15.55
C PRO A 39 -6.55 -7.22 -14.51
N TRP A 40 -6.79 -6.89 -13.24
CA TRP A 40 -6.05 -7.35 -12.06
C TRP A 40 -6.07 -8.89 -11.87
N GLY A 41 -6.71 -9.62 -12.78
CA GLY A 41 -6.77 -11.08 -12.87
C GLY A 41 -6.05 -11.70 -14.05
N THR A 42 -5.12 -10.99 -14.68
CA THR A 42 -4.27 -11.62 -15.69
C THR A 42 -3.29 -12.59 -15.05
N ALA A 43 -2.99 -13.69 -15.75
CA ALA A 43 -2.20 -14.84 -15.31
C ALA A 43 -0.77 -14.52 -14.80
N SER A 44 -0.32 -13.27 -14.91
CA SER A 44 0.95 -12.79 -14.34
C SER A 44 0.86 -12.54 -12.83
N ALA A 45 -0.33 -12.26 -12.28
CA ALA A 45 -0.53 -12.10 -10.85
C ALA A 45 -0.57 -13.47 -10.16
N LYS A 46 0.52 -13.82 -9.45
CA LYS A 46 0.59 -15.05 -8.64
C LYS A 46 -0.38 -15.07 -7.46
N ALA A 47 -0.93 -13.92 -7.08
CA ALA A 47 -1.93 -13.81 -6.04
C ALA A 47 -3.36 -13.83 -6.63
N PRO A 48 -4.31 -14.50 -5.97
CA PRO A 48 -5.73 -14.43 -6.36
C PRO A 48 -6.22 -12.97 -6.37
N LEU A 49 -7.21 -12.71 -7.23
CA LEU A 49 -7.97 -11.46 -7.44
C LEU A 49 -8.76 -11.01 -6.19
N ALA A 50 -8.19 -11.14 -4.99
CA ALA A 50 -8.80 -10.78 -3.74
C ALA A 50 -8.53 -9.31 -3.42
N LEU A 51 -9.50 -8.68 -2.75
CA LEU A 51 -9.29 -7.35 -2.18
C LEU A 51 -8.15 -7.41 -1.17
N PRO A 52 -7.19 -6.48 -1.22
CA PRO A 52 -6.14 -6.36 -0.22
C PRO A 52 -6.77 -6.28 1.16
N ARG A 53 -6.25 -7.04 2.10
CA ARG A 53 -6.77 -7.10 3.47
C ARG A 53 -5.65 -7.02 4.48
N ASN A 54 -5.95 -6.43 5.62
CA ASN A 54 -5.04 -6.46 6.75
C ASN A 54 -5.03 -7.86 7.36
N ALA A 55 -3.87 -8.52 7.44
CA ALA A 55 -3.83 -9.90 7.93
C ALA A 55 -4.12 -10.00 9.44
N ALA A 56 -3.84 -8.95 10.22
CA ALA A 56 -4.10 -8.94 11.66
C ALA A 56 -5.58 -8.75 11.99
N THR A 57 -6.25 -7.80 11.34
CA THR A 57 -7.66 -7.45 11.62
C THR A 57 -8.65 -8.06 10.64
N GLN A 58 -8.16 -8.73 9.59
CA GLN A 58 -8.96 -9.35 8.53
C GLN A 58 -9.80 -8.36 7.69
N ARG A 59 -9.74 -7.05 7.98
CA ARG A 59 -10.46 -5.97 7.27
C ARG A 59 -9.89 -5.71 5.89
N GLN A 60 -10.76 -5.52 4.91
CA GLN A 60 -10.40 -5.14 3.55
C GLN A 60 -10.01 -3.67 3.49
N TYR A 61 -9.01 -3.34 2.68
CA TYR A 61 -8.65 -1.96 2.37
C TYR A 61 -9.65 -1.36 1.36
N SER A 62 -9.80 -0.05 1.39
CA SER A 62 -10.70 0.70 0.50
C SER A 62 -9.98 1.88 -0.16
N GLY A 63 -10.55 2.36 -1.27
CA GLY A 63 -10.06 3.53 -1.99
C GLY A 63 -8.67 3.33 -2.60
N ILE A 64 -7.83 4.37 -2.54
CA ILE A 64 -6.51 4.40 -3.19
C ILE A 64 -5.55 3.32 -2.69
N ASN A 65 -5.72 2.85 -1.45
CA ASN A 65 -4.90 1.77 -0.91
C ASN A 65 -5.04 0.47 -1.71
N ILE A 66 -6.20 0.22 -2.34
CA ILE A 66 -6.37 -0.95 -3.20
C ILE A 66 -5.41 -0.87 -4.39
N LEU A 67 -5.36 0.29 -5.06
CA LEU A 67 -4.54 0.49 -6.26
C LEU A 67 -3.03 0.41 -5.93
N ILE A 68 -2.63 1.01 -4.82
CA ILE A 68 -1.23 0.99 -4.37
C ILE A 68 -0.79 -0.45 -4.05
N LEU A 69 -1.61 -1.20 -3.31
CA LEU A 69 -1.27 -2.55 -2.89
C LEU A 69 -1.30 -3.54 -4.07
N TRP A 70 -2.27 -3.40 -4.98
CA TRP A 70 -2.27 -4.20 -6.20
C TRP A 70 -1.08 -3.87 -7.10
N GLY A 71 -0.69 -2.60 -7.23
CA GLY A 71 0.54 -2.22 -7.94
C GLY A 71 1.77 -2.88 -7.34
N ALA A 72 1.87 -2.97 -6.01
CA ALA A 72 2.94 -3.66 -5.32
C ALA A 72 2.93 -5.18 -5.57
N VAL A 73 1.76 -5.83 -5.58
CA VAL A 73 1.64 -7.26 -5.95
C VAL A 73 2.13 -7.52 -7.37
N VAL A 74 1.73 -6.69 -8.32
CA VAL A 74 2.11 -6.88 -9.73
C VAL A 74 3.61 -6.65 -9.95
N GLN A 75 4.19 -5.65 -9.29
CA GLN A 75 5.61 -5.32 -9.45
C GLN A 75 6.55 -6.30 -8.74
N GLN A 76 6.20 -6.70 -7.51
CA GLN A 76 7.05 -7.55 -6.67
C GLN A 76 6.66 -9.03 -6.72
N GLY A 77 5.53 -9.37 -7.35
CA GLY A 77 5.06 -10.74 -7.52
C GLY A 77 4.65 -11.43 -6.21
N TYR A 78 4.14 -10.68 -5.23
CA TYR A 78 3.72 -11.24 -3.94
C TYR A 78 2.60 -12.28 -4.13
N PRO A 79 2.63 -13.42 -3.40
CA PRO A 79 1.68 -14.52 -3.59
C PRO A 79 0.35 -14.33 -2.87
N THR A 80 0.24 -13.36 -1.95
CA THR A 80 -0.98 -13.11 -1.17
C THR A 80 -1.33 -11.63 -1.13
N GLN A 81 -2.62 -11.35 -0.98
CA GLN A 81 -3.18 -10.00 -0.81
C GLN A 81 -3.32 -9.61 0.68
N ALA A 82 -2.53 -10.26 1.55
CA ALA A 82 -2.58 -10.09 2.99
C ALA A 82 -1.43 -9.20 3.45
N TRP A 83 -1.76 -8.04 3.99
CA TRP A 83 -0.79 -7.00 4.33
C TRP A 83 -0.69 -6.79 5.84
N LEU A 84 0.53 -6.59 6.32
CA LEU A 84 0.84 -6.35 7.72
C LEU A 84 1.83 -5.19 7.84
N THR A 85 1.63 -4.38 8.86
CA THR A 85 2.68 -3.45 9.29
C THR A 85 3.73 -4.20 10.10
N PHE A 86 4.96 -3.67 10.15
CA PHE A 86 6.06 -4.26 10.93
C PHE A 86 5.67 -4.55 12.39
N ARG A 87 5.03 -3.58 13.06
CA ARG A 87 4.58 -3.75 14.45
C ARG A 87 3.51 -4.83 14.59
N GLN A 88 2.62 -4.98 13.62
CA GLN A 88 1.62 -6.04 13.64
C GLN A 88 2.25 -7.42 13.41
N ALA A 89 3.23 -7.52 12.51
CA ALA A 89 3.97 -8.77 12.31
C ALA A 89 4.66 -9.21 13.62
N LEU A 90 5.36 -8.29 14.29
CA LEU A 90 5.97 -8.54 15.59
C LEU A 90 4.95 -8.93 16.67
N ALA A 91 3.81 -8.24 16.74
CA ALA A 91 2.75 -8.53 17.70
C ALA A 91 2.12 -9.93 17.50
N LEU A 92 2.15 -10.44 16.26
CA LEU A 92 1.69 -11.79 15.92
C LEU A 92 2.81 -12.85 16.08
N GLY A 93 3.97 -12.47 16.62
CA GLY A 93 5.12 -13.37 16.80
C GLY A 93 5.90 -13.65 15.50
N GLY A 94 5.58 -12.95 14.40
CA GLY A 94 6.31 -13.02 13.15
C GLY A 94 7.41 -11.95 13.05
N ASN A 95 8.35 -12.13 12.11
CA ASN A 95 9.36 -11.13 11.81
C ASN A 95 9.42 -10.86 10.31
N VAL A 96 9.68 -9.61 9.94
CA VAL A 96 9.89 -9.21 8.54
C VAL A 96 11.31 -9.62 8.15
N ARG A 97 11.46 -10.22 6.96
CA ARG A 97 12.77 -10.66 6.46
C ARG A 97 13.69 -9.44 6.31
N LYS A 98 14.95 -9.61 6.71
CA LYS A 98 15.95 -8.55 6.61
C LYS A 98 16.17 -8.21 5.13
N GLY A 99 15.94 -6.95 4.75
CA GLY A 99 16.14 -6.43 3.40
C GLY A 99 14.86 -6.08 2.64
N GLU A 100 13.67 -6.43 3.16
CA GLU A 100 12.38 -6.04 2.57
C GLU A 100 12.13 -4.53 2.70
N ARG A 101 11.55 -3.89 1.68
CA ARG A 101 11.22 -2.45 1.61
C ARG A 101 9.84 -2.18 1.03
#